data_AF-A0A0W0W0L2-F1
#
_entry.id   AF-A0A0W0W0L2-F1
#
_cell.length_a   1.000
_cell.length_b   1.000
_cell.length_c   1.000
_cell.angle_alpha   90.00
_cell.angle_beta   90.00
_cell.angle_gamma   90.00
#
_symmetry.space_group_name_H-M   'P 1'
#
loop_
_entity.id
_entity.type
_entity.pdbx_description
1 polymer ?
#
loop_
_entity_poly.entity_id
_entity_poly.type
_entity_poly.pdbx_seq_one_letter_code
_entity_poly.pdbx_strand_id
1 'polypeptide(L)'
;MRAKISGDSFDYDGSISPPKGLRGIDTHKPFLDSLKSKNKKYTATHVFINSKRQSVRDDKANAKSNENGSCYPVMEQISHYLEARFEKLLMPDIYNGLKEGETFDQAIQCLDEQQNYVLDHDKNVQFFPVLYDESKLSILLAQTKKLSAEYPDDHYEIDFYFYDDQKDILDALHQHLTQNRHLLCRRLNLILVLYPPITEGENLIEYEIITGTGETDHNWRQSIVAMAKDCIASRAYQEMDPCNPSTGTPIRSYEDARNAQFDLSINLNFIKHWQPGAADAEQEEHLSAGKEKSKREKKGLKSIFRSSFSLFRSKESQRTTTPLEPPAPVEPGSNNRRGGLFHKEKLPKRESETRSRSTDLPLSRQFL
;
A
#
# COMPACT_ATOMS: atom_id res chain seq x y z
N MET A 1 -8.50 23.84 -25.20
CA MET A 1 -8.98 23.04 -24.06
C MET A 1 -7.82 22.18 -23.58
N ARG A 2 -7.62 22.05 -22.27
CA ARG A 2 -6.65 21.10 -21.71
C ARG A 2 -7.16 19.67 -21.95
N ALA A 3 -6.25 18.74 -22.20
CA ALA A 3 -6.59 17.32 -22.24
C ALA A 3 -6.96 16.87 -20.81
N LYS A 4 -7.93 15.98 -20.68
CA LYS A 4 -8.38 15.49 -19.37
C LYS A 4 -7.99 14.03 -19.18
N ILE A 5 -7.48 13.70 -18.01
CA ILE A 5 -7.16 12.33 -17.61
C ILE A 5 -8.09 11.93 -16.46
N SER A 6 -8.61 10.70 -16.50
CA SER A 6 -9.37 10.11 -15.39
C SER A 6 -8.52 9.06 -14.68
N GLY A 7 -8.54 9.06 -13.35
CA GLY A 7 -8.12 7.92 -12.55
C GLY A 7 -9.31 7.41 -11.74
N ASP A 8 -9.68 6.15 -11.90
CA ASP A 8 -10.78 5.51 -11.19
C ASP A 8 -10.22 4.41 -10.29
N SER A 9 -10.29 4.61 -8.97
CA SER A 9 -9.73 3.69 -7.98
C SER A 9 -10.84 3.04 -7.16
N PHE A 10 -10.91 1.72 -7.20
CA PHE A 10 -12.05 0.97 -6.66
C PHE A 10 -11.70 0.13 -5.44
N ASP A 11 -12.58 0.14 -4.45
CA ASP A 11 -12.59 -0.91 -3.44
C ASP A 11 -13.23 -2.17 -4.02
N TYR A 12 -12.88 -3.30 -3.44
CA TYR A 12 -13.38 -4.60 -3.87
C TYR A 12 -14.43 -5.13 -2.92
N ASP A 13 -14.05 -5.41 -1.68
CA ASP A 13 -14.96 -6.00 -0.69
C ASP A 13 -16.00 -4.98 -0.25
N GLY A 14 -17.29 -5.32 -0.32
CA GLY A 14 -18.38 -4.42 0.04
C GLY A 14 -18.79 -3.44 -1.06
N SER A 15 -17.85 -3.14 -1.98
CA SER A 15 -18.07 -2.32 -3.19
C SER A 15 -18.30 -3.17 -4.46
N ILE A 16 -17.26 -3.39 -5.28
CA ILE A 16 -17.33 -4.12 -6.57
C ILE A 16 -17.67 -5.61 -6.40
N SER A 17 -17.50 -6.17 -5.21
CA SER A 17 -17.89 -7.53 -4.93
C SER A 17 -18.48 -7.66 -3.53
N PRO A 18 -19.82 -7.79 -3.42
CA PRO A 18 -20.45 -8.10 -2.15
C PRO A 18 -20.08 -9.54 -1.72
N PRO A 19 -20.19 -9.84 -0.42
CA PRO A 19 -20.02 -11.20 0.07
C PRO A 19 -20.99 -12.17 -0.62
N LYS A 20 -20.56 -13.43 -0.83
CA LYS A 20 -21.38 -14.54 -1.37
C LYS A 20 -21.73 -14.47 -2.86
N GLY A 21 -20.81 -13.97 -3.69
CA GLY A 21 -20.68 -14.47 -5.06
C GLY A 21 -21.36 -13.67 -6.17
N LEU A 22 -21.95 -12.51 -5.92
CA LEU A 22 -22.17 -11.55 -7.00
C LEU A 22 -20.82 -10.90 -7.32
N ARG A 23 -20.33 -11.10 -8.55
CA ARG A 23 -19.02 -10.60 -8.99
C ARG A 23 -19.13 -10.00 -10.36
N GLY A 24 -18.15 -9.16 -10.66
CA GLY A 24 -17.84 -8.76 -12.03
C GLY A 24 -18.84 -7.79 -12.63
N ILE A 25 -18.66 -7.60 -13.94
CA ILE A 25 -19.27 -6.51 -14.70
C ILE A 25 -20.79 -6.54 -14.64
N ASP A 26 -21.41 -7.73 -14.72
CA ASP A 26 -22.86 -7.86 -14.84
C ASP A 26 -23.59 -7.34 -13.59
N THR A 27 -23.01 -7.55 -12.41
CA THR A 27 -23.57 -7.08 -11.14
C THR A 27 -23.60 -5.54 -11.08
N HIS A 28 -22.60 -4.89 -11.67
CA HIS A 28 -22.42 -3.44 -11.62
C HIS A 28 -22.68 -2.76 -12.95
N LYS A 29 -23.34 -3.45 -13.89
CA LYS A 29 -23.38 -3.03 -15.28
C LYS A 29 -23.93 -1.61 -15.47
N PRO A 30 -25.05 -1.20 -14.84
CA PRO A 30 -25.56 0.18 -14.99
C PRO A 30 -24.55 1.24 -14.53
N PHE A 31 -23.86 0.99 -13.42
CA PHE A 31 -22.82 1.87 -12.92
C PHE A 31 -21.62 1.93 -13.87
N LEU A 32 -21.11 0.77 -14.30
CA LEU A 32 -19.98 0.68 -15.21
C LEU A 32 -20.30 1.25 -16.61
N ASP A 33 -21.54 1.10 -17.10
CA ASP A 33 -22.02 1.75 -18.32
C ASP A 33 -21.98 3.28 -18.17
N SER A 34 -22.40 3.81 -17.01
CA SER A 34 -22.35 5.25 -16.74
C SER A 34 -20.92 5.77 -16.72
N LEU A 35 -19.99 5.04 -16.10
CA LEU A 35 -18.56 5.37 -16.10
C LEU A 35 -17.98 5.29 -17.51
N LYS A 36 -18.25 4.22 -18.25
CA LYS A 36 -17.81 4.07 -19.64
C LYS A 36 -18.29 5.23 -20.52
N SER A 37 -19.54 5.67 -20.34
CA SER A 37 -20.07 6.84 -21.05
C SER A 37 -19.35 8.12 -20.66
N LYS A 38 -19.11 8.33 -19.35
CA LYS A 38 -18.34 9.46 -18.80
C LYS A 38 -16.90 9.47 -19.30
N ASN A 39 -16.27 8.31 -19.47
CA ASN A 39 -14.87 8.16 -19.89
C ASN A 39 -14.59 8.71 -21.29
N LYS A 40 -15.62 8.80 -22.15
CA LYS A 40 -15.51 9.38 -23.52
C LYS A 40 -15.08 10.85 -23.54
N LYS A 41 -15.18 11.57 -22.43
CA LYS A 41 -14.73 12.97 -22.32
C LYS A 41 -13.25 13.11 -21.93
N TYR A 42 -12.59 12.01 -21.56
CA TYR A 42 -11.19 11.99 -21.18
C TYR A 42 -10.32 11.48 -22.32
N THR A 43 -9.10 11.97 -22.39
CA THR A 43 -8.07 11.53 -23.34
C THR A 43 -7.48 10.18 -22.94
N ALA A 44 -7.41 9.91 -21.64
CA ALA A 44 -7.04 8.60 -21.09
C ALA A 44 -7.76 8.37 -19.77
N THR A 45 -8.03 7.10 -19.46
CA THR A 45 -8.59 6.67 -18.19
C THR A 45 -7.71 5.55 -17.62
N HIS A 46 -7.44 5.61 -16.33
CA HIS A 46 -6.66 4.63 -15.58
C HIS A 46 -7.52 3.99 -14.50
N VAL A 47 -7.40 2.69 -14.32
CA VAL A 47 -8.10 1.95 -13.26
C VAL A 47 -7.10 1.42 -12.25
N PHE A 48 -7.36 1.70 -10.98
CA PHE A 48 -6.53 1.30 -9.84
C PHE A 48 -7.35 0.46 -8.83
N ILE A 49 -6.64 -0.26 -7.97
CA ILE A 49 -7.22 -1.02 -6.85
C ILE A 49 -6.93 -0.24 -5.56
N ASN A 50 -7.94 0.19 -4.79
CA ASN A 50 -7.75 0.77 -3.45
C ASN A 50 -8.12 -0.18 -2.30
N SER A 51 -8.35 -1.46 -2.60
CA SER A 51 -8.75 -2.46 -1.61
C SER A 51 -7.63 -2.84 -0.65
N LYS A 52 -7.97 -3.33 0.55
CA LYS A 52 -7.00 -3.90 1.53
C LYS A 52 -6.33 -5.19 1.02
N ARG A 53 -6.85 -5.78 -0.07
CA ARG A 53 -6.26 -6.90 -0.81
C ARG A 53 -5.03 -6.46 -1.60
N GLN A 54 -3.95 -6.12 -0.90
CA GLN A 54 -2.72 -5.58 -1.49
C GLN A 54 -1.59 -6.62 -1.62
N SER A 55 -1.80 -7.83 -1.09
CA SER A 55 -0.84 -8.93 -1.16
C SER A 55 -1.55 -10.22 -1.55
N VAL A 56 -0.79 -11.24 -1.98
CA VAL A 56 -1.34 -12.58 -2.24
C VAL A 56 -2.00 -13.16 -1.00
N ARG A 57 -1.37 -12.98 0.17
CA ARG A 57 -1.90 -13.46 1.45
C ARG A 57 -3.28 -12.86 1.73
N ASP A 58 -3.41 -11.55 1.57
CA ASP A 58 -4.64 -10.83 1.90
C ASP A 58 -5.74 -11.12 0.91
N ASP A 59 -5.43 -11.08 -0.38
CA ASP A 59 -6.40 -11.39 -1.41
C ASP A 59 -6.88 -12.84 -1.29
N LYS A 60 -5.99 -13.80 -1.03
CA LYS A 60 -6.37 -15.20 -0.78
C LYS A 60 -7.23 -15.38 0.46
N ALA A 61 -6.86 -14.75 1.57
CA ALA A 61 -7.61 -14.83 2.82
C ALA A 61 -9.03 -14.26 2.66
N ASN A 62 -9.15 -13.07 2.05
CA ASN A 62 -10.44 -12.43 1.81
C ASN A 62 -11.25 -13.15 0.73
N ALA A 63 -10.64 -13.61 -0.36
CA ALA A 63 -11.28 -14.42 -1.40
C ALA A 63 -11.98 -15.64 -0.80
N LYS A 64 -11.31 -16.31 0.15
CA LYS A 64 -11.86 -17.46 0.87
C LYS A 64 -12.95 -17.04 1.86
N SER A 65 -12.71 -16.01 2.67
CA SER A 65 -13.66 -15.57 3.71
C SER A 65 -14.98 -15.05 3.13
N ASN A 66 -14.89 -14.28 2.03
CA ASN A 66 -16.03 -13.60 1.43
C ASN A 66 -16.68 -14.43 0.30
N GLU A 67 -16.08 -15.58 -0.04
CA GLU A 67 -16.47 -16.44 -1.16
C GLU A 67 -16.58 -15.66 -2.48
N ASN A 68 -15.70 -14.66 -2.66
CA ASN A 68 -15.75 -13.72 -3.77
C ASN A 68 -14.47 -13.69 -4.64
N GLY A 69 -13.56 -14.66 -4.45
CA GLY A 69 -12.42 -14.90 -5.34
C GLY A 69 -11.39 -13.78 -5.32
N SER A 70 -10.40 -13.85 -6.21
CA SER A 70 -9.35 -12.82 -6.33
C SER A 70 -9.90 -11.52 -6.90
N CYS A 71 -9.53 -10.38 -6.31
CA CYS A 71 -9.90 -9.08 -6.85
C CYS A 71 -9.12 -8.71 -8.12
N TYR A 72 -7.91 -9.26 -8.29
CA TYR A 72 -6.98 -8.85 -9.33
C TYR A 72 -7.51 -9.07 -10.75
N PRO A 73 -8.00 -10.26 -11.14
CA PRO A 73 -8.53 -10.46 -12.49
C PRO A 73 -9.85 -9.73 -12.72
N VAL A 74 -10.67 -9.55 -11.67
CA VAL A 74 -11.94 -8.82 -11.78
C VAL A 74 -11.68 -7.34 -12.09
N MET A 75 -10.71 -6.73 -11.43
CA MET A 75 -10.33 -5.33 -11.66
C MET A 75 -9.71 -5.13 -13.05
N GLU A 76 -8.91 -6.08 -13.53
CA GLU A 76 -8.41 -6.08 -14.90
C GLU A 76 -9.57 -6.19 -15.92
N GLN A 77 -10.56 -7.07 -15.71
CA GLN A 77 -11.75 -7.16 -16.55
C GLN A 77 -12.57 -5.86 -16.56
N ILE A 78 -12.76 -5.23 -15.40
CA ILE A 78 -13.44 -3.93 -15.30
C ILE A 78 -12.69 -2.87 -16.08
N SER A 79 -11.36 -2.82 -15.99
CA SER A 79 -10.56 -1.86 -16.77
C SER A 79 -10.75 -2.03 -18.27
N HIS A 80 -10.77 -3.28 -18.77
CA HIS A 80 -11.02 -3.58 -20.17
C HIS A 80 -12.43 -3.17 -20.59
N TYR A 81 -13.42 -3.43 -19.73
CA TYR A 81 -14.80 -3.02 -19.97
C TYR A 81 -14.93 -1.50 -20.13
N LEU A 82 -14.26 -0.75 -19.26
CA LEU A 82 -14.23 0.72 -19.22
C LEU A 82 -13.34 1.34 -20.31
N GLU A 83 -12.68 0.53 -21.15
CA GLU A 83 -11.70 0.99 -22.16
C GLU A 83 -10.56 1.82 -21.52
N ALA A 84 -10.15 1.41 -20.32
CA ALA A 84 -9.16 2.07 -19.49
C ALA A 84 -7.85 1.26 -19.42
N ARG A 85 -6.76 1.94 -19.06
CA ARG A 85 -5.49 1.30 -18.71
C ARG A 85 -5.55 0.77 -17.28
N PHE A 86 -5.32 -0.53 -17.11
CA PHE A 86 -5.18 -1.10 -15.78
C PHE A 86 -3.81 -0.78 -15.18
N GLU A 87 -3.81 -0.28 -13.95
CA GLU A 87 -2.60 0.02 -13.19
C GLU A 87 -2.34 -1.08 -12.17
N LYS A 88 -1.30 -1.88 -12.42
CA LYS A 88 -0.94 -3.06 -11.62
C LYS A 88 -0.22 -2.75 -10.30
N LEU A 89 0.01 -1.46 -10.00
CA LEU A 89 0.75 -1.04 -8.82
C LEU A 89 0.04 -1.48 -7.54
N LEU A 90 0.74 -2.23 -6.69
CA LEU A 90 0.30 -2.56 -5.33
C LEU A 90 1.28 -1.97 -4.29
N MET A 91 0.81 -1.77 -3.07
CA MET A 91 1.63 -1.16 -2.01
C MET A 91 2.93 -1.91 -1.68
N PRO A 92 2.99 -3.26 -1.70
CA PRO A 92 4.26 -3.98 -1.53
C PRO A 92 5.31 -3.63 -2.57
N ASP A 93 4.93 -3.24 -3.79
CA ASP A 93 5.89 -2.80 -4.81
C ASP A 93 6.66 -1.55 -4.36
N ILE A 94 5.99 -0.67 -3.60
CA ILE A 94 6.58 0.56 -3.09
C ILE A 94 7.45 0.26 -1.86
N TYR A 95 6.88 -0.41 -0.86
CA TYR A 95 7.55 -0.63 0.43
C TYR A 95 8.76 -1.58 0.35
N ASN A 96 8.76 -2.50 -0.61
CA ASN A 96 9.85 -3.44 -0.82
C ASN A 96 10.79 -3.05 -1.97
N GLY A 97 10.56 -1.91 -2.62
CA GLY A 97 11.41 -1.41 -3.71
C GLY A 97 11.35 -2.28 -4.97
N LEU A 98 10.21 -2.89 -5.25
CA LEU A 98 10.02 -3.77 -6.41
C LEU A 98 9.66 -2.96 -7.65
N LYS A 99 9.79 -3.60 -8.81
CA LYS A 99 9.21 -3.08 -10.05
C LYS A 99 7.68 -3.00 -9.88
N GLU A 100 7.09 -1.96 -10.46
CA GLU A 100 5.63 -1.84 -10.50
C GLU A 100 4.99 -3.06 -11.17
N GLY A 101 3.96 -3.62 -10.53
CA GLY A 101 3.20 -4.76 -11.01
C GLY A 101 3.79 -6.12 -10.65
N GLU A 102 4.98 -6.17 -10.03
CA GLU A 102 5.61 -7.43 -9.62
C GLU A 102 4.71 -8.22 -8.66
N THR A 103 4.17 -7.56 -7.63
CA THR A 103 3.29 -8.21 -6.66
C THR A 103 1.97 -8.67 -7.29
N PHE A 104 1.44 -7.91 -8.25
CA PHE A 104 0.26 -8.31 -9.01
C PHE A 104 0.52 -9.55 -9.85
N ASP A 105 1.61 -9.56 -10.63
CA ASP A 105 1.96 -10.68 -11.50
C ASP A 105 2.23 -11.96 -10.69
N GLN A 106 2.81 -11.84 -9.49
CA GLN A 106 2.92 -12.96 -8.54
C GLN A 106 1.56 -13.51 -8.10
N ALA A 107 0.60 -12.63 -7.79
CA ALA A 107 -0.73 -13.05 -7.40
C ALA A 107 -1.43 -13.84 -8.52
N ILE A 108 -1.31 -13.37 -9.76
CA ILE A 108 -1.87 -14.05 -10.94
C ILE A 108 -1.28 -15.46 -11.12
N GLN A 109 0.02 -15.65 -10.87
CA GLN A 109 0.67 -16.97 -10.96
C GLN A 109 0.13 -17.96 -9.91
N CYS A 110 -0.45 -17.48 -8.81
CA CYS A 110 -1.05 -18.32 -7.77
C CYS A 110 -2.50 -18.75 -8.09
N LEU A 111 -3.07 -18.29 -9.21
CA LEU A 111 -4.44 -18.61 -9.61
C LEU A 111 -4.49 -19.78 -10.62
N ASP A 112 -5.57 -20.55 -10.60
CA ASP A 112 -5.92 -21.49 -11.68
C ASP A 112 -6.64 -20.79 -12.85
N GLU A 113 -6.98 -21.57 -13.88
CA GLU A 113 -7.75 -21.13 -15.05
C GLU A 113 -9.14 -20.59 -14.68
N GLN A 114 -9.68 -21.00 -13.53
CA GLN A 114 -10.94 -20.52 -12.98
C GLN A 114 -10.75 -19.32 -12.02
N GLN A 115 -9.54 -18.74 -11.99
CA GLN A 115 -9.16 -17.58 -11.19
C GLN A 115 -9.29 -17.81 -9.68
N ASN A 116 -9.14 -19.05 -9.22
CA ASN A 116 -9.11 -19.42 -7.81
C ASN A 116 -7.68 -19.69 -7.34
N TYR A 117 -7.41 -19.39 -6.07
CA TYR A 117 -6.11 -19.70 -5.47
C TYR A 117 -5.90 -21.21 -5.30
N VAL A 118 -4.80 -21.72 -5.85
CA VAL A 118 -4.41 -23.13 -5.73
C VAL A 118 -3.35 -23.28 -4.64
N LEU A 119 -3.61 -24.13 -3.65
CA LEU A 119 -2.70 -24.35 -2.50
C LEU A 119 -1.27 -24.75 -2.89
N ASP A 120 -1.10 -25.46 -4.01
CA ASP A 120 0.20 -25.93 -4.46
C ASP A 120 1.02 -24.87 -5.20
N HIS A 121 0.38 -23.81 -5.73
CA HIS A 121 1.09 -22.74 -6.44
C HIS A 121 1.83 -21.80 -5.48
N ASP A 122 1.42 -21.72 -4.22
CA ASP A 122 2.04 -20.86 -3.22
C ASP A 122 3.45 -21.31 -2.79
N LYS A 123 3.78 -22.61 -2.95
CA LYS A 123 4.94 -23.22 -2.29
C LYS A 123 6.29 -22.68 -2.75
N ASN A 124 6.34 -22.03 -3.90
CA ASN A 124 7.57 -21.50 -4.51
C ASN A 124 7.53 -19.98 -4.75
N VAL A 125 6.47 -19.29 -4.33
CA VAL A 125 6.32 -17.85 -4.55
C VAL A 125 6.77 -17.11 -3.30
N GLN A 126 7.76 -16.24 -3.44
CA GLN A 126 8.15 -15.34 -2.38
C GLN A 126 7.10 -14.23 -2.28
N PHE A 127 6.33 -14.24 -1.19
CA PHE A 127 5.38 -13.18 -0.92
C PHE A 127 6.05 -11.99 -0.26
N PHE A 128 5.82 -10.81 -0.81
CA PHE A 128 6.32 -9.56 -0.24
C PHE A 128 5.34 -9.03 0.81
N PRO A 129 5.83 -8.63 1.99
CA PRO A 129 4.97 -8.11 3.03
C PRO A 129 4.40 -6.74 2.66
N VAL A 130 3.21 -6.45 3.19
CA VAL A 130 2.55 -5.16 3.06
C VAL A 130 2.53 -4.45 4.40
N LEU A 131 2.79 -3.14 4.38
CA LEU A 131 2.52 -2.27 5.52
C LEU A 131 1.08 -1.77 5.42
N TYR A 132 0.24 -2.14 6.39
CA TYR A 132 -1.18 -1.79 6.38
C TYR A 132 -1.43 -0.36 6.84
N ASP A 133 -2.22 0.37 6.04
CA ASP A 133 -2.82 1.65 6.38
C ASP A 133 -4.33 1.50 6.45
N GLU A 134 -4.90 1.57 7.65
CA GLU A 134 -6.35 1.47 7.84
C GLU A 134 -7.12 2.64 7.22
N SER A 135 -6.47 3.79 7.06
CA SER A 135 -7.08 5.01 6.53
C SER A 135 -7.10 5.09 5.00
N LYS A 136 -6.40 4.17 4.31
CA LYS A 136 -6.18 4.18 2.86
C LYS A 136 -5.54 5.47 2.29
N LEU A 137 -5.00 6.34 3.13
CA LEU A 137 -4.31 7.56 2.70
C LEU A 137 -3.07 7.22 1.86
N SER A 138 -2.30 6.20 2.26
CA SER A 138 -1.07 5.83 1.54
C SER A 138 -1.33 5.36 0.13
N ILE A 139 -2.40 4.60 -0.09
CA ILE A 139 -2.76 4.08 -1.42
C ILE A 139 -3.32 5.19 -2.31
N LEU A 140 -4.17 6.06 -1.76
CA LEU A 140 -4.70 7.23 -2.48
C LEU A 140 -3.55 8.15 -2.92
N LEU A 141 -2.65 8.51 -2.01
CA LEU A 141 -1.52 9.38 -2.34
C LEU A 141 -0.55 8.72 -3.34
N ALA A 142 -0.30 7.42 -3.23
CA ALA A 142 0.55 6.71 -4.19
C ALA A 142 -0.03 6.79 -5.62
N GLN A 143 -1.32 6.49 -5.78
CA GLN A 143 -1.99 6.44 -7.08
C GLN A 143 -2.12 7.84 -7.70
N THR A 144 -2.57 8.83 -6.92
CA THR A 144 -2.70 10.21 -7.39
C THR A 144 -1.36 10.82 -7.78
N LYS A 145 -0.31 10.58 -6.98
CA LYS A 145 1.05 11.06 -7.30
C LYS A 145 1.62 10.37 -8.53
N LYS A 146 1.49 9.03 -8.66
CA LYS A 146 1.87 8.29 -9.87
C LYS A 146 1.21 8.89 -11.10
N LEU A 147 -0.11 9.07 -11.08
CA LEU A 147 -0.84 9.61 -12.22
C LEU A 147 -0.38 11.04 -12.56
N SER A 148 -0.16 11.89 -11.55
CA SER A 148 0.36 13.25 -11.78
C SER A 148 1.78 13.28 -12.35
N ALA A 149 2.60 12.27 -12.05
CA ALA A 149 3.97 12.13 -12.54
C ALA A 149 4.02 11.58 -13.97
N GLU A 150 3.05 10.73 -14.37
CA GLU A 150 2.91 10.27 -15.77
C GLU A 150 2.40 11.37 -16.70
N TYR A 151 1.66 12.35 -16.17
CA TYR A 151 1.16 13.51 -16.91
C TYR A 151 1.70 14.83 -16.34
N PRO A 152 3.03 15.10 -16.45
CA PRO A 152 3.66 16.24 -15.79
C PRO A 152 3.33 17.60 -16.45
N ASP A 153 2.91 17.61 -17.72
CA ASP A 153 2.70 18.85 -18.48
C ASP A 153 1.45 19.63 -18.08
N ASP A 154 1.55 20.95 -18.04
CA ASP A 154 0.45 21.89 -17.73
C ASP A 154 -0.73 21.86 -18.73
N HIS A 155 -0.62 21.04 -19.76
CA HIS A 155 -1.67 20.78 -20.75
C HIS A 155 -2.73 19.77 -20.28
N TYR A 156 -2.50 19.09 -19.15
CA TYR A 156 -3.42 18.09 -18.60
C TYR A 156 -4.11 18.56 -17.33
N GLU A 157 -5.38 18.18 -17.19
CA GLU A 157 -6.14 18.20 -15.93
C GLU A 157 -6.49 16.76 -15.54
N ILE A 158 -6.41 16.45 -14.25
CA ILE A 158 -6.64 15.10 -13.73
C ILE A 158 -7.88 15.14 -12.85
N ASP A 159 -8.90 14.35 -13.18
CA ASP A 159 -9.98 14.03 -12.26
C ASP A 159 -9.71 12.63 -11.69
N PHE A 160 -9.52 12.53 -10.38
CA PHE A 160 -9.23 11.26 -9.71
C PHE A 160 -10.41 10.88 -8.81
N TYR A 161 -11.10 9.81 -9.16
CA TYR A 161 -12.23 9.24 -8.43
C TYR A 161 -11.75 8.10 -7.52
N PHE A 162 -12.10 8.17 -6.25
CA PHE A 162 -11.79 7.14 -5.25
C PHE A 162 -13.10 6.60 -4.68
N TYR A 163 -13.47 5.38 -5.08
CA TYR A 163 -14.71 4.71 -4.71
C TYR A 163 -14.46 3.76 -3.53
N ASP A 164 -15.29 3.88 -2.49
CA ASP A 164 -15.19 3.09 -1.26
C ASP A 164 -16.58 2.98 -0.61
N ASP A 165 -16.90 1.85 0.02
CA ASP A 165 -18.15 1.65 0.76
C ASP A 165 -18.08 2.09 2.23
N GLN A 166 -16.89 2.42 2.74
CA GLN A 166 -16.70 2.85 4.12
C GLN A 166 -16.74 4.37 4.26
N LYS A 167 -17.90 4.88 4.69
CA LYS A 167 -18.14 6.31 4.90
C LYS A 167 -17.15 6.95 5.88
N ASP A 168 -16.75 6.25 6.94
CA ASP A 168 -15.81 6.75 7.94
C ASP A 168 -14.40 6.94 7.37
N ILE A 169 -13.95 6.04 6.48
CA ILE A 169 -12.71 6.20 5.72
C ILE A 169 -12.81 7.44 4.82
N LEU A 170 -13.90 7.59 4.07
CA LEU A 170 -14.08 8.71 3.16
C LEU A 170 -14.19 10.07 3.89
N ASP A 171 -14.93 10.13 5.00
CA ASP A 171 -15.03 11.32 5.84
C ASP A 171 -13.65 11.74 6.35
N ALA A 172 -12.85 10.79 6.86
CA ALA A 172 -11.52 11.08 7.37
C ALA A 172 -10.57 11.54 6.25
N LEU A 173 -10.57 10.88 5.09
CA LEU A 173 -9.78 11.29 3.92
C LEU A 173 -10.17 12.68 3.44
N HIS A 174 -11.48 12.97 3.34
CA HIS A 174 -11.98 14.27 2.92
C HIS A 174 -11.51 15.39 3.84
N GLN A 175 -11.71 15.21 5.15
CA GLN A 175 -11.28 16.18 6.15
C GLN A 175 -9.77 16.40 6.09
N HIS A 176 -8.98 15.33 6.07
CA HIS A 176 -7.53 15.40 6.08
C HIS A 176 -6.98 16.09 4.82
N LEU A 177 -7.46 15.73 3.63
CA LEU A 177 -6.96 16.28 2.36
C LEU A 177 -7.49 17.68 2.06
N THR A 178 -8.65 18.07 2.60
CA THR A 178 -9.13 19.46 2.55
C THR A 178 -8.21 20.39 3.34
N GLN A 179 -7.66 19.93 4.45
CA GLN A 179 -6.68 20.68 5.26
C GLN A 179 -5.27 20.62 4.66
N ASN A 180 -4.94 19.56 3.93
CA ASN A 180 -3.60 19.28 3.40
C ASN A 180 -3.56 19.22 1.87
N ARG A 181 -4.23 20.17 1.20
CA ARG A 181 -4.35 20.20 -0.27
C ARG A 181 -3.02 20.23 -1.02
N HIS A 182 -1.95 20.67 -0.37
CA HIS A 182 -0.59 20.70 -0.92
C HIS A 182 -0.01 19.30 -1.13
N LEU A 183 -0.60 18.26 -0.54
CA LEU A 183 -0.20 16.86 -0.79
C LEU A 183 -0.62 16.35 -2.18
N LEU A 184 -1.64 16.99 -2.76
CA LEU A 184 -2.16 16.69 -4.09
C LEU A 184 -1.58 17.70 -5.10
N CYS A 185 -1.24 17.23 -6.30
CA CYS A 185 -0.79 18.11 -7.38
C CYS A 185 -1.88 19.14 -7.73
N ARG A 186 -1.50 20.40 -8.01
CA ARG A 186 -2.41 21.51 -8.33
C ARG A 186 -3.31 21.32 -9.54
N ARG A 187 -2.99 20.35 -10.40
CA ARG A 187 -3.76 19.98 -11.59
C ARG A 187 -4.73 18.82 -11.36
N LEU A 188 -4.75 18.28 -10.13
CA LEU A 188 -5.58 17.15 -9.74
C LEU A 188 -6.80 17.62 -8.96
N ASN A 189 -7.96 17.19 -9.40
CA ASN A 189 -9.22 17.23 -8.67
C ASN A 189 -9.48 15.85 -8.09
N LEU A 190 -9.50 15.73 -6.76
CA LEU A 190 -9.86 14.50 -6.09
C LEU A 190 -11.37 14.50 -5.81
N ILE A 191 -12.04 13.42 -6.18
CA ILE A 191 -13.45 13.16 -5.95
C ILE A 191 -13.57 11.86 -5.16
N LEU A 192 -14.00 11.97 -3.91
CA LEU A 192 -14.32 10.81 -3.07
C LEU A 192 -15.78 10.43 -3.31
N VAL A 193 -16.04 9.14 -3.49
CA VAL A 193 -17.37 8.63 -3.83
C VAL A 193 -17.72 7.48 -2.90
N LEU A 194 -18.75 7.68 -2.07
CA LEU A 194 -19.32 6.59 -1.29
C LEU A 194 -20.09 5.67 -2.23
N TYR A 195 -19.60 4.44 -2.33
CA TYR A 195 -20.19 3.37 -3.11
C TYR A 195 -21.17 2.60 -2.23
N PRO A 196 -22.50 2.77 -2.38
CA PRO A 196 -23.44 2.11 -1.50
C PRO A 196 -23.45 0.59 -1.74
N PRO A 197 -23.76 -0.22 -0.70
CA PRO A 197 -24.00 -1.64 -0.88
C PRO A 197 -25.09 -1.88 -1.93
N ILE A 198 -24.85 -2.81 -2.85
CA ILE A 198 -25.73 -3.16 -3.98
C ILE A 198 -27.17 -3.48 -3.53
N THR A 199 -27.34 -3.91 -2.29
CA THR A 199 -28.61 -4.34 -1.71
C THR A 199 -29.61 -3.22 -1.46
N GLU A 200 -29.19 -1.96 -1.42
CA GLU A 200 -30.05 -0.85 -0.95
C GLU A 200 -30.56 0.08 -2.07
N GLY A 201 -30.16 -0.14 -3.32
CA GLY A 201 -30.70 0.61 -4.46
C GLY A 201 -30.41 2.12 -4.42
N GLU A 202 -29.28 2.51 -3.84
CA GLU A 202 -28.97 3.92 -3.56
C GLU A 202 -28.02 4.57 -4.58
N ASN A 203 -28.15 5.89 -4.66
CA ASN A 203 -27.32 6.74 -5.49
C ASN A 203 -25.92 6.85 -4.89
N LEU A 204 -24.90 6.92 -5.73
CA LEU A 204 -23.55 7.30 -5.33
C LEU A 204 -23.59 8.66 -4.62
N ILE A 205 -22.88 8.79 -3.50
CA ILE A 205 -22.71 10.07 -2.80
C ILE A 205 -21.30 10.58 -3.09
N GLU A 206 -21.23 11.63 -3.91
CA GLU A 206 -19.98 12.34 -4.18
C GLU A 206 -19.73 13.41 -3.12
N TYR A 207 -18.51 13.45 -2.59
CA TYR A 207 -18.05 14.51 -1.68
C TYR A 207 -17.69 15.78 -2.47
N GLU A 208 -17.55 16.91 -1.77
CA GLU A 208 -17.02 18.13 -2.38
C GLU A 208 -15.61 17.91 -2.94
N ILE A 209 -15.38 18.39 -4.16
CA ILE A 209 -14.12 18.22 -4.89
C ILE A 209 -12.95 18.88 -4.14
N ILE A 210 -11.86 18.13 -3.97
CA ILE A 210 -10.62 18.65 -3.40
C ILE A 210 -9.63 18.90 -4.54
N THR A 211 -9.47 20.15 -4.96
CA THR A 211 -8.44 20.53 -5.93
C THR A 211 -7.10 20.65 -5.22
N GLY A 212 -6.06 19.97 -5.71
CA GLY A 212 -4.72 20.06 -5.13
C GLY A 212 -4.12 21.47 -5.20
N THR A 213 -3.04 21.70 -4.46
CA THR A 213 -2.26 22.94 -4.51
C THR A 213 -0.75 22.71 -4.57
N GLY A 214 -0.31 21.45 -4.51
CA GLY A 214 1.09 21.05 -4.54
C GLY A 214 1.67 20.92 -5.94
N GLU A 215 2.97 20.63 -5.99
CA GLU A 215 3.67 20.32 -7.23
C GLU A 215 3.59 18.82 -7.57
N THR A 216 3.86 18.48 -8.83
CA THR A 216 4.05 17.08 -9.23
C THR A 216 5.26 16.50 -8.50
N ASP A 217 5.06 15.37 -7.84
CA ASP A 217 6.10 14.66 -7.10
C ASP A 217 6.72 13.56 -7.98
N HIS A 218 7.87 13.86 -8.57
CA HIS A 218 8.59 12.89 -9.41
C HIS A 218 9.25 11.75 -8.62
N ASN A 219 9.42 11.91 -7.30
CA ASN A 219 9.99 10.91 -6.40
C ASN A 219 8.92 10.30 -5.49
N TRP A 220 7.69 10.19 -6.00
CA TRP A 220 6.52 9.83 -5.20
C TRP A 220 6.68 8.51 -4.45
N ARG A 221 7.37 7.52 -5.00
CA ARG A 221 7.66 6.25 -4.30
C ARG A 221 8.41 6.49 -3.00
N GLN A 222 9.47 7.31 -3.05
CA GLN A 222 10.27 7.67 -1.88
C GLN A 222 9.45 8.50 -0.90
N SER A 223 8.60 9.41 -1.39
CA SER A 223 7.70 10.20 -0.54
C SER A 223 6.71 9.33 0.24
N ILE A 224 6.15 8.28 -0.38
CA ILE A 224 5.26 7.32 0.30
C ILE A 224 6.02 6.51 1.35
N VAL A 225 7.26 6.08 1.06
CA VAL A 225 8.12 5.40 2.05
C VAL A 225 8.50 6.34 3.21
N ALA A 226 8.80 7.62 2.92
CA ALA A 226 9.10 8.62 3.94
C ALA A 226 7.90 8.85 4.87
N MET A 227 6.71 8.99 4.29
CA MET A 227 5.46 9.08 5.06
C MET A 227 5.25 7.86 5.97
N ALA A 228 5.54 6.65 5.49
CA ALA A 228 5.48 5.44 6.32
C ALA A 228 6.51 5.44 7.46
N LYS A 229 7.73 5.92 7.21
CA LYS A 229 8.76 6.09 8.24
C LYS A 229 8.30 7.05 9.34
N ASP A 230 7.74 8.19 8.94
CA ASP A 230 7.24 9.22 9.86
C ASP A 230 6.07 8.67 10.70
N CYS A 231 5.12 7.98 10.07
CA CYS A 231 4.03 7.26 10.75
C CYS A 231 4.55 6.35 11.86
N ILE A 232 5.52 5.49 11.54
CA ILE A 232 6.07 4.50 12.48
C ILE A 232 6.82 5.21 13.60
N ALA A 233 7.62 6.23 13.29
CA ALA A 233 8.37 6.97 14.29
C ALA A 233 7.50 7.91 15.15
N SER A 234 6.28 8.22 14.70
CA SER A 234 5.41 9.19 15.36
C SER A 234 5.13 8.83 16.81
N ARG A 235 5.12 9.85 17.67
CA ARG A 235 4.74 9.69 19.08
C ARG A 235 3.36 9.05 19.23
N ALA A 236 2.39 9.45 18.40
CA ALA A 236 1.03 8.93 18.44
C ALA A 236 0.99 7.40 18.24
N TYR A 237 1.77 6.88 17.29
CA TYR A 237 1.86 5.44 17.08
C TYR A 237 2.67 4.74 18.18
N GLN A 238 3.78 5.34 18.61
CA GLN A 238 4.68 4.76 19.61
C GLN A 238 4.07 4.65 21.01
N GLU A 239 3.13 5.54 21.37
CA GLU A 239 2.35 5.46 22.62
C GLU A 239 1.44 4.22 22.69
N MET A 240 1.16 3.58 21.55
CA MET A 240 0.39 2.34 21.49
C MET A 240 1.25 1.08 21.74
N ASP A 241 2.56 1.26 21.93
CA ASP A 241 3.56 0.19 22.12
C ASP A 241 3.54 -0.90 21.02
N PRO A 242 3.70 -0.52 19.73
CA PRO A 242 3.67 -1.47 18.63
C PRO A 242 4.83 -2.46 18.72
N CYS A 243 4.55 -3.74 18.44
CA CYS A 243 5.53 -4.81 18.48
C CYS A 243 5.28 -5.82 17.36
N ASN A 244 6.28 -6.65 17.05
CA ASN A 244 6.08 -7.83 16.22
C ASN A 244 5.29 -8.88 17.02
N PRO A 245 4.09 -9.30 16.59
CA PRO A 245 3.24 -10.23 17.36
C PRO A 245 3.89 -11.58 17.66
N SER A 246 4.74 -12.06 16.73
CA SER A 246 5.38 -13.36 16.82
C SER A 246 6.57 -13.40 17.80
N THR A 247 7.24 -12.26 18.01
CA THR A 247 8.47 -12.19 18.83
C THR A 247 8.35 -11.29 20.06
N GLY A 248 7.34 -10.41 20.10
CA GLY A 248 7.21 -9.36 21.12
C GLY A 248 8.22 -8.22 20.98
N THR A 249 9.05 -8.22 19.93
CA THR A 249 10.07 -7.18 19.73
C THR A 249 9.40 -5.85 19.42
N PRO A 250 9.73 -4.75 20.13
CA PRO A 250 9.15 -3.43 19.84
C PRO A 250 9.49 -2.93 18.44
N ILE A 251 8.56 -2.22 17.81
CA ILE A 251 8.72 -1.60 16.49
C ILE A 251 8.92 -0.10 16.70
N ARG A 252 10.17 0.37 16.68
CA ARG A 252 10.51 1.78 16.93
C ARG A 252 10.89 2.53 15.65
N SER A 253 11.14 1.80 14.57
CA SER A 253 11.57 2.34 13.30
C SER A 253 11.01 1.56 12.11
N TYR A 254 11.09 2.15 10.93
CA TYR A 254 10.74 1.47 9.69
C TYR A 254 11.62 0.23 9.43
N GLU A 255 12.88 0.24 9.87
CA GLU A 255 13.77 -0.91 9.72
C GLU A 255 13.35 -2.05 10.66
N ASP A 256 12.90 -1.74 11.88
CA ASP A 256 12.29 -2.75 12.78
C ASP A 256 11.05 -3.36 12.13
N ALA A 257 10.18 -2.51 11.57
CA ALA A 257 8.98 -2.96 10.88
C ALA A 257 9.31 -3.84 9.65
N ARG A 258 10.32 -3.46 8.86
CA ARG A 258 10.79 -4.24 7.71
C ARG A 258 11.40 -5.58 8.14
N ASN A 259 12.21 -5.59 9.20
CA ASN A 259 12.77 -6.82 9.79
C ASN A 259 11.66 -7.74 10.31
N ALA A 260 10.60 -7.15 10.86
CA ALA A 260 9.37 -7.83 11.23
C ALA A 260 8.47 -8.22 10.05
N GLN A 261 8.91 -8.02 8.79
CA GLN A 261 8.10 -8.26 7.58
C GLN A 261 6.75 -7.54 7.64
N PHE A 262 6.72 -6.33 8.19
CA PHE A 262 5.54 -5.52 8.45
C PHE A 262 4.41 -6.25 9.21
N ASP A 263 4.75 -7.31 9.95
CA ASP A 263 3.84 -7.96 10.89
C ASP A 263 3.83 -7.16 12.19
N LEU A 264 2.83 -6.29 12.33
CA LEU A 264 2.68 -5.34 13.43
C LEU A 264 1.47 -5.73 14.29
N SER A 265 1.60 -5.63 15.61
CA SER A 265 0.50 -5.86 16.56
C SER A 265 -0.64 -4.84 16.43
N ILE A 266 -0.33 -3.69 15.82
CA ILE A 266 -1.24 -2.56 15.67
C ILE A 266 -1.03 -2.01 14.26
N ASN A 267 -2.10 -1.94 13.48
CA ASN A 267 -2.06 -1.34 12.15
C ASN A 267 -1.79 0.17 12.22
N LEU A 268 -1.19 0.72 11.18
CA LEU A 268 -1.06 2.16 11.06
C LEU A 268 -2.38 2.77 10.60
N ASN A 269 -2.64 3.97 11.09
CA ASN A 269 -3.64 4.87 10.53
C ASN A 269 -2.91 6.13 10.11
N PHE A 270 -2.64 6.28 8.81
CA PHE A 270 -1.75 7.34 8.32
C PHE A 270 -2.32 8.74 8.57
N ILE A 271 -3.65 8.91 8.54
CA ILE A 271 -4.28 10.18 8.91
C ILE A 271 -3.98 10.57 10.37
N LYS A 272 -3.95 9.61 11.29
CA LYS A 272 -3.73 9.86 12.72
C LYS A 272 -2.25 9.94 13.09
N HIS A 273 -1.42 9.14 12.44
CA HIS A 273 -0.02 8.93 12.84
C HIS A 273 0.96 9.79 12.04
N TRP A 274 0.54 10.40 10.92
CA TRP A 274 1.40 11.27 10.14
C TRP A 274 0.90 12.71 10.11
N GLN A 275 1.83 13.63 10.32
CA GLN A 275 1.64 15.06 10.14
C GLN A 275 2.56 15.54 9.02
N PRO A 276 2.01 16.00 7.88
CA PRO A 276 2.80 16.56 6.79
C PRO A 276 3.73 17.68 7.27
N GLY A 277 5.03 17.56 6.98
CA GLY A 277 6.04 18.58 7.31
C GLY A 277 6.59 18.55 8.74
N ALA A 278 6.18 17.62 9.60
CA ALA A 278 6.65 17.55 10.99
C ALA A 278 8.13 17.12 11.14
N ALA A 279 8.65 16.31 10.21
CA ALA A 279 10.01 15.78 10.27
C ALA A 279 11.10 16.88 10.26
N ASP A 280 10.82 18.03 9.65
CA ASP A 280 11.75 19.16 9.61
C ASP A 280 11.75 19.96 10.93
N ALA A 281 10.63 20.00 11.64
CA ALA A 281 10.48 20.78 12.87
C ALA A 281 11.19 20.14 14.08
N GLU A 282 11.12 18.82 14.22
CA GLU A 282 11.74 18.11 15.36
C GLU A 282 13.29 18.05 15.24
N GLN A 283 13.84 18.04 14.02
CA GLN A 283 15.28 18.15 13.81
C GLN A 283 15.82 19.54 14.19
N GLU A 284 15.08 20.62 13.90
CA GLU A 284 15.44 21.97 14.32
C GLU A 284 15.34 22.16 15.85
N GLU A 285 14.36 21.53 16.50
CA GLU A 285 14.21 21.59 17.95
C GLU A 285 15.35 20.83 18.68
N HIS A 286 15.77 19.67 18.17
CA HIS A 286 16.93 18.95 18.70
C HIS A 286 18.27 19.70 18.47
N LEU A 287 18.44 20.35 17.31
CA LEU A 287 19.63 21.16 17.02
C LEU A 287 19.68 22.45 17.85
N SER A 288 18.54 23.06 18.16
CA SER A 288 18.44 24.25 19.01
C SER A 288 18.60 23.91 20.50
N ALA A 289 18.01 22.82 20.99
CA ALA A 289 18.20 22.32 22.35
C ALA A 289 19.65 21.88 22.62
N GLY A 290 20.33 21.29 21.63
CA GLY A 290 21.76 20.97 21.69
C GLY A 290 22.65 22.22 21.81
N LYS A 291 22.29 23.31 21.09
CA LYS A 291 23.00 24.60 21.18
C LYS A 291 22.76 25.30 22.52
N GLU A 292 21.60 25.16 23.16
CA GLU A 292 21.35 25.70 24.49
C GLU A 292 22.07 24.94 25.61
N LYS A 293 22.12 23.61 25.57
CA LYS A 293 22.93 22.81 26.51
C LYS A 293 24.42 23.15 26.41
N SER A 294 24.96 23.30 25.19
CA SER A 294 26.35 23.73 24.97
C SER A 294 26.65 25.14 25.50
N LYS A 295 25.68 26.07 25.45
CA LYS A 295 25.83 27.41 26.04
C LYS A 295 25.75 27.40 27.58
N ARG A 296 25.00 26.47 28.20
CA ARG A 296 24.95 26.31 29.65
C ARG A 296 26.21 25.66 30.22
N GLU A 297 26.78 24.67 29.55
CA GLU A 297 28.05 24.04 29.98
C GLU A 297 29.26 24.99 29.86
N LYS A 298 29.31 25.85 28.83
CA LYS A 298 30.35 26.88 28.69
C LYS A 298 30.24 28.03 29.70
N LYS A 299 29.11 28.18 30.40
CA LYS A 299 28.95 29.13 31.52
C LYS A 299 29.27 28.50 32.88
N GLY A 300 29.16 27.17 33.03
CA GLY A 300 29.57 26.44 34.25
C GLY A 300 31.07 26.17 34.35
N LEU A 301 31.78 26.05 33.22
CA LEU A 301 33.22 25.76 33.19
C LEU A 301 34.14 26.98 33.34
N LYS A 302 33.59 28.21 33.40
CA LYS A 302 34.38 29.44 33.63
C LYS A 302 34.67 29.75 35.10
N SER A 303 34.17 28.98 36.07
CA SER A 303 34.43 29.22 37.50
C SER A 303 35.37 28.21 38.18
N ILE A 304 35.87 27.17 37.49
CA ILE A 304 36.68 26.10 38.14
C ILE A 304 38.12 25.97 37.59
N PHE A 305 38.50 26.64 36.50
CA PHE A 305 39.88 26.60 35.99
C PHE A 305 40.64 27.92 36.21
N ARG A 306 41.03 28.16 37.47
CA ARG A 306 42.17 29.01 37.86
C ARG A 306 43.01 28.28 38.91
N SER A 307 43.63 27.17 38.53
CA SER A 307 44.91 26.77 39.12
C SER A 307 45.62 25.81 38.16
N SER A 308 46.96 25.90 38.14
CA SER A 308 47.87 24.92 37.52
C SER A 308 48.08 25.04 36.01
N PHE A 309 48.85 26.06 35.62
CA PHE A 309 49.59 26.10 34.35
C PHE A 309 51.09 25.98 34.67
N SER A 310 51.70 24.83 34.40
CA SER A 310 53.11 24.73 33.98
C SER A 310 53.44 23.31 33.53
N LEU A 311 54.34 23.21 32.54
CA LEU A 311 55.03 22.01 32.03
C LEU A 311 54.20 21.02 31.18
N PHE A 312 54.29 21.13 29.85
CA PHE A 312 55.27 20.37 29.06
C PHE A 312 55.18 20.75 27.58
N ARG A 313 56.35 20.76 26.94
CA ARG A 313 56.63 21.16 25.56
C ARG A 313 57.02 19.91 24.75
N SER A 314 56.74 19.95 23.46
CA SER A 314 57.30 19.09 22.39
C SER A 314 56.59 17.72 22.23
N LYS A 315 56.35 17.15 21.05
CA LYS A 315 57.00 17.27 19.73
C LYS A 315 56.01 16.89 18.60
N GLU A 316 56.15 17.57 17.48
CA GLU A 316 55.71 17.13 16.15
C GLU A 316 56.30 15.75 15.77
N SER A 317 55.48 14.92 15.13
CA SER A 317 55.98 14.02 14.09
C SER A 317 54.86 13.74 13.09
N GLN A 318 55.09 14.23 11.87
CA GLN A 318 54.37 13.86 10.65
C GLN A 318 54.52 12.36 10.40
N ARG A 319 53.46 11.69 9.96
CA ARG A 319 53.59 10.45 9.18
C ARG A 319 52.55 10.40 8.08
N THR A 320 53.12 10.19 6.90
CA THR A 320 52.57 10.17 5.56
C THR A 320 51.73 8.93 5.29
N THR A 321 50.79 9.15 4.38
CA THR A 321 49.86 8.25 3.70
C THR A 321 50.53 7.14 2.89
N THR A 322 49.96 5.94 2.89
CA THR A 322 49.95 5.06 1.71
C THR A 322 48.69 4.20 1.72
N PRO A 323 47.93 4.07 0.61
CA PRO A 323 46.71 3.26 0.54
C PRO A 323 47.03 1.79 0.26
N LEU A 324 46.28 0.87 0.87
CA LEU A 324 46.28 -0.56 0.56
C LEU A 324 45.21 -0.85 -0.51
N GLU A 325 45.63 -1.50 -1.59
CA GLU A 325 44.73 -2.11 -2.58
C GLU A 325 43.96 -3.32 -1.98
N PRO A 326 42.70 -3.54 -2.40
CA PRO A 326 41.91 -4.69 -1.99
C PRO A 326 42.20 -5.94 -2.86
N PRO A 327 42.18 -7.16 -2.29
CA PRO A 327 42.29 -8.39 -3.07
C PRO A 327 40.99 -8.73 -3.84
N ALA A 328 41.19 -9.35 -5.00
CA ALA A 328 40.17 -9.83 -5.94
C ALA A 328 39.26 -10.96 -5.38
N PRO A 329 38.06 -11.18 -5.97
CA PRO A 329 37.04 -12.07 -5.42
C PRO A 329 37.31 -13.55 -5.69
N VAL A 330 36.94 -14.39 -4.72
CA VAL A 330 36.97 -15.85 -4.78
C VAL A 330 35.61 -16.35 -5.31
N GLU A 331 35.62 -17.15 -6.37
CA GLU A 331 34.44 -17.82 -6.93
C GLU A 331 33.96 -19.01 -6.07
N PRO A 332 32.66 -19.37 -6.14
CA PRO A 332 32.02 -20.26 -5.18
C PRO A 332 32.23 -21.75 -5.50
N GLY A 333 32.75 -22.48 -4.52
CA GLY A 333 32.84 -23.94 -4.54
C GLY A 333 31.47 -24.59 -4.40
N SER A 334 31.11 -25.36 -5.41
CA SER A 334 30.00 -26.32 -5.43
C SER A 334 30.15 -27.37 -4.32
N ASN A 335 29.11 -27.58 -3.51
CA ASN A 335 28.98 -28.81 -2.72
C ASN A 335 27.57 -29.42 -2.87
N ASN A 336 27.51 -30.38 -3.77
CA ASN A 336 26.61 -31.53 -3.72
C ASN A 336 26.73 -32.23 -2.37
N ARG A 337 25.61 -32.59 -1.73
CA ARG A 337 25.31 -33.98 -1.31
C ARG A 337 24.02 -34.12 -0.48
N ARG A 338 23.26 -35.15 -0.89
CA ARG A 338 22.45 -36.10 -0.10
C ARG A 338 21.18 -35.51 0.53
N GLY A 339 19.98 -35.99 0.19
CA GLY A 339 19.59 -37.39 -0.01
C GLY A 339 18.98 -37.89 1.30
N GLY A 340 17.67 -37.69 1.45
CA GLY A 340 16.89 -38.16 2.59
C GLY A 340 15.52 -38.63 2.12
N LEU A 341 15.40 -39.94 1.93
CA LEU A 341 14.14 -40.67 1.78
C LEU A 341 13.25 -40.36 2.99
N PHE A 342 12.02 -39.92 2.75
CA PHE A 342 10.94 -40.08 3.73
C PHE A 342 9.83 -40.95 3.17
N HIS A 343 9.52 -41.98 3.97
CA HIS A 343 8.52 -43.00 3.74
C HIS A 343 7.10 -42.41 3.60
N LYS A 344 6.37 -42.93 2.63
CA LYS A 344 4.92 -42.76 2.48
C LYS A 344 4.20 -43.68 3.45
N GLU A 345 3.52 -43.13 4.44
CA GLU A 345 2.45 -43.84 5.14
C GLU A 345 1.11 -43.56 4.45
N LYS A 346 0.48 -44.64 3.98
CA LYS A 346 -0.86 -44.67 3.41
C LYS A 346 -1.88 -44.64 4.56
N LEU A 347 -2.76 -43.65 4.58
CA LEU A 347 -4.00 -43.69 5.35
C LEU A 347 -5.19 -44.04 4.43
N PRO A 348 -6.17 -44.81 4.92
CA PRO A 348 -7.20 -45.45 4.10
C PRO A 348 -8.30 -44.48 3.65
N LYS A 349 -8.77 -44.72 2.42
CA LYS A 349 -9.95 -44.12 1.79
C LYS A 349 -11.20 -44.38 2.64
N ARG A 350 -11.93 -43.31 2.97
CA ARG A 350 -13.34 -43.40 3.38
C ARG A 350 -14.20 -43.08 2.17
N GLU A 351 -14.90 -44.10 1.68
CA GLU A 351 -16.03 -43.97 0.78
C GLU A 351 -17.21 -43.39 1.56
N SER A 352 -17.80 -42.30 1.08
CA SER A 352 -19.13 -41.87 1.48
C SER A 352 -19.98 -41.74 0.23
N GLU A 353 -20.79 -42.78 0.02
CA GLU A 353 -21.91 -42.80 -0.91
C GLU A 353 -22.92 -41.69 -0.53
N THR A 354 -23.15 -40.73 -1.41
CA THR A 354 -24.34 -39.88 -1.37
C THR A 354 -25.23 -40.20 -2.55
N ARG A 355 -26.33 -40.87 -2.21
CA ARG A 355 -27.48 -41.19 -3.06
C ARG A 355 -28.00 -39.95 -3.79
N SER A 356 -28.11 -40.09 -5.11
CA SER A 356 -28.99 -39.32 -5.95
C SER A 356 -30.47 -39.60 -5.59
N ARG A 357 -31.24 -38.54 -5.36
CA ARG A 357 -32.70 -38.57 -5.49
C ARG A 357 -33.12 -37.51 -6.48
N SER A 358 -33.42 -37.97 -7.68
CA SER A 358 -34.27 -37.26 -8.63
C SER A 358 -35.69 -37.25 -8.10
N THR A 359 -36.30 -36.07 -8.07
CA THR A 359 -37.77 -35.95 -8.07
C THR A 359 -38.13 -34.94 -9.13
N ASP A 360 -38.54 -35.46 -10.27
CA ASP A 360 -39.37 -34.79 -11.27
C ASP A 360 -40.63 -34.24 -10.62
N LEU A 361 -41.00 -33.00 -10.93
CA LEU A 361 -42.38 -32.52 -10.89
C LEU A 361 -42.59 -31.46 -12.00
N PRO A 362 -43.84 -31.27 -12.47
CA PRO A 362 -44.12 -31.23 -13.91
C PRO A 362 -44.46 -29.84 -14.44
N LEU A 363 -44.37 -29.74 -15.77
CA LEU A 363 -45.04 -28.77 -16.63
C LEU A 363 -46.54 -28.67 -16.31
N SER A 364 -47.04 -27.44 -16.09
CA SER A 364 -48.36 -27.06 -16.61
C SER A 364 -48.58 -25.54 -16.67
N ARG A 365 -49.04 -25.13 -17.87
CA ARG A 365 -50.04 -24.09 -18.20
C ARG A 365 -49.69 -22.59 -18.21
N GLN A 366 -49.59 -22.13 -19.46
CA GLN A 366 -50.27 -20.94 -20.03
C GLN A 366 -51.45 -20.41 -19.22
N PHE A 367 -51.55 -19.08 -19.08
CA PHE A 367 -52.67 -18.25 -19.57
C PHE A 367 -52.29 -16.76 -19.50
N LEU A 368 -52.54 -16.08 -20.64
CA LEU A 368 -52.73 -14.64 -20.89
C LEU A 368 -51.60 -13.66 -20.64
#